data_AF-A0A2M7UPZ4-F1
#
_entry.id   AF-A0A2M7UPZ4-F1
#
_cell.length_a   1.000
_cell.length_b   1.000
_cell.length_c   1.000
_cell.angle_alpha   90.00
_cell.angle_beta   90.00
_cell.angle_gamma   90.00
#
_symmetry.space_group_name_H-M   'P 1'
#
loop_
_entity.id
_entity.type
_entity.pdbx_description
1 polymer ?
#
loop_
_entity_poly.entity_id
_entity_poly.type
_entity_poly.pdbx_seq_one_letter_code
_entity_poly.pdbx_strand_id
1 'polypeptide(L)'
;MNDSVFLIFGSITILFLLFIIFRAFLKIRVCALCASVGLTWVALLTLYRLNLFNNPLLIALLIGNSVVGLYYLVEKKISEKFHVFRLPFFLTLLLVGYSLIGIFDFAEIASSIVLVLGLWGVFGLMYFYRNNSRFKSSVSHIIDCCKNW
;
A
#
# COMPACT_ATOMS: atom_id res chain seq x y z
N MET A 1 1.42 -15.33 17.79
CA MET A 1 2.00 -15.29 16.42
C MET A 1 2.05 -13.84 16.01
N ASN A 2 3.24 -13.27 15.86
CA ASN A 2 3.40 -11.90 15.38
C ASN A 2 3.42 -11.95 13.86
N ASP A 3 2.25 -11.78 13.23
CA ASP A 3 2.10 -11.72 11.78
C ASP A 3 2.83 -10.47 11.25
N SER A 4 4.13 -10.62 10.99
CA SER A 4 5.00 -9.50 10.59
C SER A 4 4.51 -8.86 9.30
N VAL A 5 3.91 -9.65 8.40
CA VAL A 5 3.29 -9.17 7.16
C VAL A 5 2.10 -8.26 7.45
N PHE A 6 1.22 -8.65 8.39
CA PHE A 6 0.05 -7.85 8.76
C PHE A 6 0.47 -6.50 9.35
N LEU A 7 1.48 -6.49 10.24
CA LEU A 7 2.01 -5.25 10.81
C LEU A 7 2.57 -4.31 9.75
N ILE A 8 3.29 -4.84 8.76
CA ILE A 8 3.86 -4.05 7.66
C ILE A 8 2.76 -3.52 6.74
N PHE A 9 1.78 -4.35 6.38
CA PHE A 9 0.68 -3.91 5.51
C PHE A 9 -0.20 -2.88 6.20
N GLY A 10 -0.43 -3.07 7.50
CA GLY A 10 -1.08 -2.10 8.38
C GLY A 10 -0.31 -0.78 8.44
N SER A 11 1.01 -0.81 8.63
CA SER A 11 1.82 0.40 8.70
C SER A 11 1.84 1.17 7.37
N ILE A 12 1.98 0.48 6.23
CA ILE A 12 1.88 1.10 4.90
C ILE A 12 0.51 1.75 4.71
N THR A 13 -0.57 1.08 5.11
CA THR A 13 -1.94 1.60 4.99
C THR A 13 -2.14 2.85 5.86
N ILE A 14 -1.70 2.80 7.12
CA ILE A 14 -1.81 3.93 8.06
C ILE A 14 -0.98 5.11 7.56
N LEU A 15 0.27 4.88 7.16
CA LEU A 15 1.14 5.92 6.60
C LEU A 15 0.52 6.52 5.34
N PHE A 16 -0.05 5.70 4.46
CA PHE A 16 -0.70 6.18 3.25
C PHE A 16 -1.87 7.13 3.54
N LEU A 17 -2.73 6.76 4.49
CA LEU A 17 -3.84 7.61 4.91
C LEU A 17 -3.34 8.91 5.57
N LEU A 18 -2.32 8.82 6.43
CA LEU A 18 -1.68 9.99 7.04
C LEU A 18 -1.11 10.91 5.97
N PHE A 19 -0.37 10.39 5.00
CA PHE A 19 0.20 11.20 3.92
C PHE A 19 -0.86 11.84 3.04
N ILE A 20 -2.00 11.19 2.79
CA ILE A 20 -3.13 11.82 2.08
C ILE A 20 -3.65 13.03 2.87
N ILE A 21 -3.85 12.88 4.17
CA ILE A 21 -4.33 13.97 5.05
C ILE A 21 -3.29 15.09 5.10
N PHE A 22 -2.02 14.75 5.35
CA PHE A 22 -0.92 15.71 5.42
C PHE A 22 -0.65 16.41 4.09
N ARG A 23 -0.88 15.77 2.95
CA ARG A 23 -0.75 16.41 1.63
C ARG A 23 -1.71 17.58 1.47
N ALA A 24 -2.89 17.52 2.09
CA ALA A 24 -3.81 18.66 2.11
C ALA A 24 -3.19 19.91 2.79
N PHE A 25 -2.25 19.69 3.73
CA PHE A 25 -1.57 20.76 4.46
C PHE A 25 -0.21 21.15 3.86
N LEU A 26 0.59 20.19 3.36
CA LEU A 26 2.01 20.40 3.08
C LEU A 26 2.37 20.68 1.61
N LYS A 27 1.43 20.64 0.65
CA LYS A 27 1.67 20.90 -0.80
C LYS A 27 2.89 20.15 -1.40
N ILE A 28 3.24 18.98 -0.85
CA ILE A 28 4.38 18.17 -1.30
C ILE A 28 4.01 17.43 -2.60
N ARG A 29 4.93 17.40 -3.58
CA ARG A 29 4.80 16.72 -4.88
C ARG A 29 5.27 15.26 -4.87
N VAL A 30 5.09 14.55 -3.76
CA VAL A 30 5.50 13.15 -3.64
C VAL A 30 4.26 12.27 -3.57
N CYS A 31 4.25 11.17 -4.31
CA CYS A 31 3.16 10.17 -4.25
C CYS A 31 3.11 9.56 -2.84
N ALA A 32 1.95 9.67 -2.17
CA ALA A 32 1.80 9.18 -0.78
C ALA A 32 2.10 7.69 -0.65
N LEU A 33 1.77 6.88 -1.69
CA LEU A 33 2.10 5.46 -1.71
C LEU A 33 3.61 5.25 -1.68
N CYS A 34 4.35 5.92 -2.56
CA CYS A 34 5.81 5.85 -2.60
C CYS A 34 6.46 6.33 -1.30
N ALA A 35 5.97 7.43 -0.73
CA ALA A 35 6.47 7.94 0.55
C ALA A 35 6.22 6.94 1.69
N SER A 36 5.03 6.34 1.74
CA SER A 36 4.65 5.39 2.78
C SER A 36 5.48 4.11 2.70
N VAL A 37 5.60 3.53 1.50
CA VAL A 37 6.43 2.33 1.28
C VAL A 37 7.89 2.64 1.55
N GLY A 38 8.38 3.79 1.06
CA GLY A 38 9.73 4.30 1.26
C GLY A 38 10.11 4.39 2.74
N LEU A 39 9.28 5.08 3.53
CA LEU A 39 9.47 5.21 4.96
C LEU A 39 9.36 3.88 5.69
N THR A 40 8.44 3.01 5.27
CA THR A 40 8.25 1.70 5.88
C THR A 40 9.52 0.87 5.77
N TRP A 41 10.11 0.73 4.58
CA TRP A 41 11.31 -0.11 4.45
C TRP A 41 12.55 0.53 5.10
N VAL A 42 12.69 1.87 5.08
CA VAL A 42 13.78 2.56 5.79
C VAL A 42 13.66 2.33 7.30
N ALA A 43 12.44 2.43 7.86
CA ALA A 43 12.19 2.15 9.27
C ALA A 43 12.48 0.69 9.62
N LEU A 44 12.01 -0.26 8.80
CA LEU A 44 12.27 -1.68 9.00
C LEU A 44 13.75 -2.03 8.89
N LEU A 45 14.48 -1.43 7.95
CA LEU A 45 15.92 -1.61 7.81
C LEU A 45 16.68 -1.08 9.03
N THR A 46 16.22 0.04 9.59
CA THR A 46 16.77 0.58 10.84
C THR A 46 16.50 -0.36 12.01
N LEU A 47 15.27 -0.87 12.14
CA LEU A 47 14.90 -1.86 13.17
C LEU A 47 15.67 -3.18 13.03
N TYR A 48 15.92 -3.62 11.80
CA TYR A 48 16.74 -4.79 11.50
C TYR A 48 18.18 -4.60 11.99
N ARG A 49 18.77 -3.41 11.75
CA ARG A 49 20.12 -3.09 12.25
C ARG A 49 20.20 -3.03 13.77
N LEU A 50 19.09 -2.76 14.46
CA LEU A 50 18.98 -2.78 15.91
C LEU A 50 18.64 -4.18 16.48
N ASN A 51 18.56 -5.22 15.65
CA ASN A 51 18.10 -6.58 16.01
C ASN A 51 16.68 -6.62 16.61
N LEU A 52 15.85 -5.60 16.32
CA LEU A 52 14.45 -5.52 16.76
C LEU A 52 13.47 -6.11 15.74
N PHE A 53 13.95 -6.47 14.55
CA PHE A 53 13.14 -7.04 13.48
C PHE A 53 13.92 -8.13 12.73
N ASN A 54 13.36 -9.33 12.64
CA ASN A 54 14.06 -10.52 12.16
C ASN A 54 13.47 -11.11 10.86
N ASN A 55 12.90 -10.29 9.98
CA ASN A 55 12.38 -10.76 8.69
C ASN A 55 13.04 -10.04 7.50
N PRO A 56 14.27 -10.45 7.12
CA PRO A 56 15.01 -9.80 6.03
C PRO A 56 14.34 -10.00 4.66
N LEU A 57 13.50 -11.03 4.50
CA LEU A 57 12.79 -11.31 3.25
C LEU A 57 11.79 -10.18 2.93
N LEU A 58 11.03 -9.73 3.93
CA LEU A 58 10.10 -8.60 3.76
C LEU A 58 10.83 -7.29 3.44
N ILE A 59 11.97 -7.05 4.09
CA ILE A 59 12.79 -5.87 3.79
C ILE A 59 13.33 -5.94 2.35
N ALA A 60 13.87 -7.09 1.95
CA ALA A 60 14.39 -7.30 0.60
C ALA A 60 13.30 -7.12 -0.46
N LEU A 61 12.09 -7.62 -0.22
CA LEU A 61 10.94 -7.44 -1.11
C LEU A 61 10.56 -5.96 -1.25
N LEU A 62 10.51 -5.22 -0.14
CA LEU A 62 10.19 -3.79 -0.15
C LEU A 62 11.30 -2.91 -0.76
N ILE A 63 12.56 -3.32 -0.66
CA ILE A 63 13.69 -2.60 -1.28
C ILE A 63 13.78 -2.89 -2.78
N GLY A 64 13.70 -4.17 -3.17
CA GLY A 64 13.85 -4.60 -4.57
C GLY A 64 12.65 -4.25 -5.45
N ASN A 65 11.45 -4.24 -4.86
CA ASN A 65 10.18 -3.69 -5.36
C ASN A 65 9.97 -3.69 -6.89
N SER A 66 10.29 -4.79 -7.58
CA SER A 66 9.89 -5.03 -8.98
C SER A 66 8.36 -4.96 -9.15
N VAL A 67 7.64 -5.24 -8.06
CA VAL A 67 6.21 -4.99 -7.86
C VAL A 67 5.81 -3.54 -8.17
N VAL A 68 6.60 -2.53 -7.79
CA VAL A 68 6.34 -1.11 -8.13
C VAL A 68 6.46 -0.88 -9.63
N GLY A 69 7.45 -1.52 -10.28
CA GLY A 69 7.60 -1.46 -11.73
C GLY A 69 6.39 -2.04 -12.46
N LEU A 70 5.93 -3.22 -12.04
CA LEU A 70 4.73 -3.85 -12.59
C LEU A 70 3.47 -3.01 -12.33
N TYR A 71 3.34 -2.48 -11.11
CA TYR A 71 2.27 -1.56 -10.74
C TYR A 71 2.22 -0.35 -11.69
N TYR A 72 3.35 0.29 -11.96
CA TYR A 72 3.41 1.47 -12.82
C TYR A 72 3.06 1.17 -14.29
N LEU A 73 3.46 -0.01 -14.78
CA LEU A 73 3.09 -0.47 -16.13
C LEU A 73 1.58 -0.71 -16.28
N VAL A 74 0.94 -1.29 -15.26
CA VAL A 74 -0.51 -1.52 -15.24
C VAL A 74 -1.24 -0.19 -15.09
N GLU A 75 -0.76 0.67 -14.19
CA GLU A 75 -1.32 2.00 -13.93
C GLU A 75 -1.37 2.86 -15.20
N LYS A 76 -0.33 2.83 -16.03
CA LYS A 76 -0.30 3.61 -17.29
C LYS A 76 -1.36 3.16 -18.31
N LYS A 77 -1.84 1.92 -18.24
CA LYS A 77 -2.82 1.36 -19.18
C LYS A 77 -4.27 1.47 -18.70
N ILE A 78 -4.49 1.66 -17.41
CA ILE A 78 -5.82 1.67 -16.81
C ILE A 78 -6.41 3.08 -16.79
N SER A 79 -7.73 3.17 -16.93
CA SER A 79 -8.43 4.46 -16.86
C SER A 79 -8.36 5.05 -15.44
N GLU A 80 -8.20 6.37 -15.34
CA GLU A 80 -8.07 7.10 -14.07
C GLU A 80 -9.17 6.81 -13.05
N LYS A 81 -10.37 6.42 -13.52
CA LYS A 81 -11.49 6.02 -12.66
C LYS A 81 -11.16 4.86 -11.71
N PHE A 82 -10.21 4.00 -12.07
CA PHE A 82 -9.78 2.87 -11.25
C PHE A 82 -8.57 3.17 -10.35
N HIS A 83 -8.00 4.37 -10.42
CA HIS A 83 -6.88 4.77 -9.56
C HIS A 83 -7.25 4.84 -8.07
N VAL A 84 -8.55 4.78 -7.74
CA VAL A 84 -9.03 4.57 -6.38
C VAL A 84 -8.44 3.28 -5.80
N PHE A 85 -8.30 2.22 -6.60
CA PHE A 85 -7.84 0.91 -6.14
C PHE A 85 -6.31 0.76 -6.08
N ARG A 86 -5.53 1.83 -6.18
CA ARG A 86 -4.06 1.76 -6.20
C ARG A 86 -3.48 1.09 -4.95
N LEU A 87 -3.91 1.51 -3.77
CA LEU A 87 -3.43 0.94 -2.50
C LEU A 87 -3.77 -0.55 -2.37
N PRO A 88 -5.05 -0.98 -2.49
CA PRO A 88 -5.36 -2.40 -2.37
C PRO A 88 -4.69 -3.24 -3.47
N PHE A 89 -4.60 -2.73 -4.70
CA PHE A 89 -3.89 -3.42 -5.79
C PHE A 89 -2.39 -3.56 -5.51
N PHE A 90 -1.73 -2.52 -5.02
CA PHE A 90 -0.32 -2.55 -4.66
C PHE A 90 -0.03 -3.55 -3.53
N LEU A 91 -0.85 -3.55 -2.46
CA LEU A 91 -0.71 -4.51 -1.37
C LEU A 91 -1.01 -5.95 -1.83
N THR A 92 -1.96 -6.15 -2.75
CA THR A 92 -2.19 -7.46 -3.38
C THR A 92 -0.94 -7.93 -4.13
N LEU A 93 -0.31 -7.07 -4.92
CA LEU A 93 0.94 -7.42 -5.63
C LEU A 93 2.08 -7.76 -4.66
N LEU A 94 2.23 -7.00 -3.58
CA LEU A 94 3.23 -7.31 -2.55
C LEU A 94 2.95 -8.65 -1.87
N LEU A 95 1.68 -8.95 -1.57
CA LEU A 95 1.29 -10.23 -0.98
C LEU A 95 1.60 -11.40 -1.90
N VAL A 96 1.28 -11.25 -3.19
CA VAL A 96 1.60 -12.24 -4.23
C VAL A 96 3.12 -12.41 -4.33
N GLY A 97 3.88 -11.32 -4.40
CA GLY A 97 5.35 -11.35 -4.42
C GLY A 97 5.93 -12.05 -3.19
N TYR A 98 5.42 -11.77 -1.99
CA TYR A 98 5.82 -12.44 -0.75
C TYR A 98 5.52 -13.95 -0.81
N SER A 99 4.32 -14.32 -1.25
CA SER A 99 3.90 -15.72 -1.36
C SER A 99 4.70 -16.52 -2.38
N LEU A 100 5.21 -15.88 -3.45
CA LEU A 100 6.04 -16.53 -4.46
C LEU A 100 7.49 -16.78 -3.98
N ILE A 101 7.99 -15.98 -3.03
CA ILE A 101 9.37 -16.07 -2.54
C ILE A 101 9.46 -16.93 -1.27
N GLY A 102 8.43 -16.91 -0.41
CA GLY A 102 8.40 -17.60 0.87
C GLY A 102 7.75 -18.99 0.84
N ILE A 103 7.98 -19.76 1.91
CA ILE A 103 7.26 -21.01 2.18
C ILE A 103 5.82 -20.63 2.55
N PHE A 104 4.84 -21.20 1.84
CA PHE A 104 3.41 -20.95 2.03
C PHE A 104 2.94 -21.41 3.41
N ASP A 105 3.05 -20.57 4.42
CA ASP A 105 2.36 -20.77 5.69
C ASP A 105 1.04 -19.99 5.68
N PHE A 106 -0.04 -20.70 5.36
CA PHE A 106 -1.38 -20.11 5.23
C PHE A 106 -1.82 -19.37 6.50
N ALA A 107 -1.35 -19.82 7.67
CA ALA A 107 -1.69 -19.21 8.94
C ALA A 107 -1.12 -17.79 9.10
N GLU A 108 0.09 -17.52 8.61
CA GLU A 108 0.73 -16.20 8.72
C GLU A 108 0.15 -15.17 7.74
N ILE A 109 -0.29 -15.63 6.56
CA ILE A 109 -0.84 -14.75 5.51
C ILE A 109 -2.35 -14.51 5.65
N ALA A 110 -3.08 -15.35 6.38
CA ALA A 110 -4.53 -15.26 6.52
C ALA A 110 -4.99 -13.88 6.99
N SER A 111 -4.38 -13.34 8.05
CA SER A 111 -4.67 -12.00 8.59
C SER A 111 -4.43 -10.90 7.53
N SER A 112 -3.36 -11.04 6.75
CA SER A 112 -3.00 -10.09 5.68
C SER A 112 -3.96 -10.16 4.49
N ILE A 113 -4.44 -11.36 4.14
CA ILE A 113 -5.47 -11.57 3.12
C ILE A 113 -6.77 -10.88 3.54
N VAL A 114 -7.20 -11.08 4.80
CA VAL A 114 -8.41 -10.43 5.33
C VAL A 114 -8.27 -8.90 5.30
N LEU A 115 -7.11 -8.35 5.67
CA LEU A 115 -6.85 -6.91 5.58
C LEU A 115 -6.95 -6.40 4.14
N VAL A 116 -6.31 -7.09 3.20
CA VAL A 116 -6.32 -6.70 1.77
C VAL A 116 -7.74 -6.78 1.21
N LEU A 117 -8.49 -7.85 1.48
CA LEU A 117 -9.89 -7.98 1.08
C LEU A 117 -10.77 -6.89 1.71
N GLY A 118 -10.53 -6.56 2.98
CA GLY A 118 -11.19 -5.45 3.66
C GLY A 118 -10.93 -4.12 2.96
N LEU A 119 -9.68 -3.84 2.58
CA LEU A 119 -9.33 -2.65 1.81
C LEU A 119 -10.00 -2.64 0.44
N TRP A 120 -10.02 -3.76 -0.28
CA TRP A 120 -10.77 -3.88 -1.54
C TRP A 120 -12.26 -3.56 -1.33
N GLY A 121 -12.87 -4.05 -0.25
CA GLY A 121 -14.25 -3.74 0.10
C GLY A 121 -14.47 -2.25 0.39
N VAL A 122 -13.63 -1.66 1.23
CA VAL A 122 -13.72 -0.22 1.60
C VAL A 122 -13.53 0.67 0.37
N PHE A 123 -12.51 0.42 -0.45
CA PHE A 123 -12.26 1.18 -1.68
C PHE A 123 -13.31 0.88 -2.76
N GLY A 124 -13.87 -0.32 -2.80
CA GLY A 124 -14.99 -0.70 -3.67
C GLY A 124 -16.27 0.05 -3.32
N LEU A 125 -16.58 0.16 -2.03
CA LEU A 125 -17.67 0.99 -1.53
C LEU A 125 -17.43 2.47 -1.88
N MET A 126 -16.23 3.01 -1.65
CA MET A 126 -15.89 4.38 -2.06
C MET A 126 -16.06 4.61 -3.56
N TYR A 127 -15.71 3.64 -4.39
CA TYR A 127 -15.92 3.70 -5.84
C TYR A 127 -17.42 3.73 -6.20
N PHE A 128 -18.24 2.88 -5.57
CA PHE A 128 -19.69 2.85 -5.80
C PHE A 128 -20.37 4.16 -5.34
N TYR A 129 -19.97 4.69 -4.20
CA TYR A 129 -20.48 5.96 -3.65
C TYR A 129 -19.80 7.21 -4.24
N ARG A 130 -18.93 7.07 -5.25
CA ARG A 130 -18.21 8.19 -5.86
C ARG A 130 -19.13 9.25 -6.46
N ASN A 131 -20.32 8.85 -6.90
CA ASN A 131 -21.30 9.78 -7.48
C ASN A 131 -22.06 10.59 -6.42
N ASN A 132 -21.86 10.30 -5.13
CA ASN A 132 -22.46 11.04 -4.02
C ASN A 132 -21.60 12.27 -3.66
N SER A 133 -22.22 13.43 -3.50
CA SER A 133 -21.53 14.73 -3.36
C SER A 133 -20.58 14.79 -2.17
N ARG A 134 -20.87 14.06 -1.09
CA ARG A 134 -20.09 14.02 0.15
C ARG A 134 -18.72 13.34 0.01
N PHE A 135 -18.59 12.38 -0.90
CA PHE A 135 -17.38 11.57 -1.06
C PHE A 135 -16.52 11.96 -2.28
N LYS A 136 -17.04 12.84 -3.14
CA LYS A 136 -16.34 13.30 -4.34
C LYS A 136 -14.97 13.91 -4.03
N SER A 137 -14.85 14.69 -2.94
CA SER A 137 -13.59 15.34 -2.54
C SER A 137 -12.55 14.35 -2.03
N SER A 138 -12.94 13.37 -1.21
CA SER A 138 -11.99 12.38 -0.68
C SER A 138 -11.49 11.45 -1.79
N VAL A 139 -12.39 11.05 -2.71
CA VAL A 139 -12.04 10.19 -3.85
C VAL A 139 -11.11 10.91 -4.83
N SER A 140 -11.29 12.22 -5.07
CA SER A 140 -10.38 12.97 -5.94
C SER A 140 -8.98 13.06 -5.36
N HIS A 141 -8.82 13.29 -4.05
CA HIS A 141 -7.50 13.33 -3.42
C HIS A 141 -6.72 12.00 -3.53
N ILE A 142 -7.42 10.86 -3.47
CA ILE A 142 -6.84 9.52 -3.66
C ILE A 142 -6.42 9.31 -5.13
N ILE A 143 -7.28 9.68 -6.08
CA ILE A 143 -7.00 9.55 -7.52
C ILE A 143 -5.82 10.45 -7.93
N ASP A 144 -5.75 11.66 -7.37
CA ASP A 144 -4.68 12.62 -7.66
C ASP A 144 -3.41 12.36 -6.87
N CYS A 145 -3.43 11.38 -5.95
CA CYS A 145 -2.32 11.06 -5.06
C CYS A 145 -1.02 10.75 -5.80
N CYS A 146 -1.13 10.09 -6.94
CA CYS A 146 0.00 9.73 -7.80
C CYS A 146 -0.34 10.11 -9.25
N LYS A 147 -0.87 11.33 -9.48
CA LYS A 147 -1.06 11.88 -10.83
C LYS A 147 -0.05 12.99 -11.19
N ASN A 148 0.32 13.81 -10.21
CA ASN A 148 1.25 14.95 -10.37
C ASN A 148 2.42 14.84 -9.35
N TRP A 149 3.37 13.97 -9.62
CA TRP A 149 4.60 13.74 -8.85
C TRP A 149 5.80 14.00 -9.75
#